data_AF-A0A1B7WHE4-F1
#
_entry.id   AF-A0A1B7WHE4-F1
#
_cell.length_a   1.000
_cell.length_b   1.000
_cell.length_c   1.000
_cell.angle_alpha   90.00
_cell.angle_beta   90.00
_cell.angle_gamma   90.00
#
_symmetry.space_group_name_H-M   'P 1'
#
loop_
_entity.id
_entity.type
_entity.pdbx_description
1 polymer ?
#
loop_
_entity_poly.entity_id
_entity_poly.type
_entity_poly.pdbx_seq_one_letter_code
_entity_poly.pdbx_strand_id
1 'polypeptide(L)'
;MYATEEIGYAAAAQGAVTQLTDKSTAVTLNKSAGQITMNAASLATVTTVSFTLNNSTISAKDTLVVCISSGATTGAYLVYVSNLTAGAATISLRNFTAGPLAEAVVINFAIIHSEA
;
A
#
# COMPACT_ATOMS: atom_id res chain seq x y z
N MET A 1 26.06 6.87 -4.94
CA MET A 1 26.27 5.44 -4.62
C MET A 1 25.95 4.66 -5.89
N TYR A 2 26.81 3.72 -6.30
CA TYR A 2 26.51 2.81 -7.41
C TYR A 2 26.33 1.41 -6.80
N ALA A 3 25.16 0.81 -6.99
CA ALA A 3 24.88 -0.55 -6.54
C ALA A 3 25.01 -1.52 -7.71
N THR A 4 25.66 -2.67 -7.48
CA THR A 4 25.75 -3.79 -8.43
C THR A 4 24.76 -4.91 -8.11
N GLU A 5 24.03 -4.77 -7.00
CA GLU A 5 23.01 -5.69 -6.48
C GLU A 5 21.76 -4.89 -6.04
N GLU A 6 20.78 -5.56 -5.45
CA GLU A 6 19.56 -4.93 -4.97
C GLU A 6 19.82 -3.98 -3.79
N ILE A 7 19.14 -2.83 -3.81
CA ILE A 7 19.00 -1.96 -2.64
C ILE A 7 17.69 -2.31 -1.97
N GLY A 8 17.70 -2.61 -0.67
CA GLY A 8 16.50 -3.05 0.03
C GLY A 8 16.56 -2.93 1.55
N TYR A 9 15.42 -3.25 2.17
CA TYR A 9 15.28 -3.29 3.62
C TYR A 9 15.62 -4.67 4.17
N ALA A 10 16.30 -4.72 5.30
CA ALA A 10 16.51 -5.98 6.02
C ALA A 10 15.17 -6.61 6.46
N ALA A 11 15.14 -7.93 6.65
CA ALA A 11 13.92 -8.66 7.05
C ALA A 11 13.24 -8.06 8.30
N ALA A 12 14.03 -7.58 9.28
CA ALA A 12 13.50 -6.95 10.49
C ALA A 12 12.79 -5.60 10.24
N ALA A 13 13.12 -4.91 9.14
CA ALA A 13 12.48 -3.67 8.70
C ALA A 13 11.28 -3.91 7.79
N GLN A 14 10.89 -5.18 7.58
CA GLN A 14 9.73 -5.59 6.81
C GLN A 14 8.64 -6.19 7.71
N GLY A 15 7.43 -6.34 7.15
CA GLY A 15 6.34 -7.06 7.80
C GLY A 15 5.14 -7.22 6.88
N ALA A 16 4.07 -7.82 7.41
CA ALA A 16 2.80 -7.97 6.70
C ALA A 16 1.61 -7.66 7.61
N VAL A 17 0.52 -7.17 7.02
CA VAL A 17 -0.74 -6.87 7.72
C VAL A 17 -1.93 -7.13 6.79
N THR A 18 -3.08 -7.54 7.35
CA THR A 18 -4.31 -7.81 6.60
C THR A 18 -5.44 -6.90 7.09
N GLN A 19 -6.22 -6.32 6.18
CA GLN A 19 -7.44 -5.58 6.53
C GLN A 19 -8.52 -6.53 7.05
N LEU A 20 -9.14 -6.17 8.18
CA LEU A 20 -10.10 -7.05 8.86
C LEU A 20 -11.54 -6.88 8.35
N THR A 21 -12.03 -5.65 8.19
CA THR A 21 -13.48 -5.41 8.02
C THR A 21 -13.88 -5.13 6.57
N ASP A 22 -13.26 -4.14 5.92
CA ASP A 22 -13.56 -3.72 4.55
C ASP A 22 -12.33 -3.09 3.85
N LYS A 23 -12.47 -2.70 2.58
CA LYS A 23 -11.38 -2.10 1.79
C LYS A 23 -10.95 -0.71 2.26
N SER A 24 -11.76 -0.02 3.05
CA SER A 24 -11.44 1.27 3.67
C SER A 24 -10.83 1.17 5.08
N THR A 25 -10.80 -0.04 5.63
CA THR A 25 -10.32 -0.28 7.00
C THR A 25 -8.84 0.07 7.11
N ALA A 26 -8.52 0.97 8.03
CA ALA A 26 -7.13 1.33 8.29
C ALA A 26 -6.33 0.11 8.77
N VAL A 27 -5.04 0.09 8.46
CA VAL A 27 -4.09 -0.91 8.93
C VAL A 27 -2.94 -0.24 9.67
N THR A 28 -2.32 -0.96 10.59
CA THR A 28 -1.14 -0.48 11.32
C THR A 28 0.02 -1.44 11.07
N LEU A 29 1.12 -0.92 10.54
CA LEU A 29 2.37 -1.67 10.37
C LEU A 29 3.55 -0.71 10.43
N ASN A 30 4.24 -0.69 11.58
CA ASN A 30 5.35 0.22 11.86
C ASN A 30 6.68 -0.33 11.31
N LYS A 31 6.83 -0.36 9.98
CA LYS A 31 7.96 -0.94 9.25
C LYS A 31 8.31 -0.11 8.03
N SER A 32 9.59 -0.05 7.65
CA SER A 32 10.05 0.73 6.48
C SER A 32 9.56 0.17 5.15
N ALA A 33 9.25 -1.13 5.10
CA ALA A 33 8.59 -1.78 3.97
C ALA A 33 7.62 -2.85 4.46
N GLY A 34 6.72 -3.32 3.59
CA GLY A 34 5.85 -4.43 3.95
C GLY A 34 4.80 -4.76 2.92
N GLN A 35 4.01 -5.78 3.26
CA GLN A 35 2.88 -6.26 2.48
C GLN A 35 1.56 -5.97 3.19
N ILE A 36 0.59 -5.48 2.45
CA ILE A 36 -0.78 -5.22 2.92
C ILE A 36 -1.71 -6.10 2.10
N THR A 37 -2.36 -7.07 2.73
CA THR A 37 -3.44 -7.82 2.12
C THR A 37 -4.76 -7.09 2.36
N MET A 38 -5.34 -6.53 1.31
CA MET A 38 -6.63 -5.83 1.40
C MET A 38 -7.78 -6.82 1.62
N ASN A 39 -8.86 -6.31 2.20
CA ASN A 39 -10.10 -7.07 2.34
C ASN A 39 -10.77 -7.30 0.96
N ALA A 40 -11.54 -8.38 0.84
CA ALA A 40 -12.24 -8.81 -0.37
C ALA A 40 -13.65 -8.19 -0.55
N ALA A 41 -13.98 -7.09 0.13
CA ALA A 41 -15.26 -6.42 -0.02
C ALA A 41 -15.45 -5.92 -1.47
N SER A 42 -16.67 -5.97 -2.01
CA SER A 42 -16.92 -5.51 -3.38
C SER A 42 -16.54 -4.04 -3.58
N LEU A 43 -15.71 -3.76 -4.59
CA LEU A 43 -15.41 -2.41 -5.07
C LEU A 43 -16.13 -2.20 -6.40
N ALA A 44 -17.03 -1.22 -6.42
CA ALA A 44 -17.81 -0.88 -7.59
C ALA A 44 -16.93 -0.50 -8.80
N THR A 45 -17.52 -0.59 -9.99
CA THR A 45 -16.92 -0.18 -11.26
C THR A 45 -16.46 1.29 -11.21
N VAL A 46 -15.33 1.59 -11.84
CA VAL A 46 -14.75 2.96 -11.96
C VAL A 46 -14.65 3.73 -10.62
N THR A 47 -14.55 3.01 -9.50
CA THR A 47 -14.62 3.57 -8.15
C THR A 47 -13.28 3.45 -7.43
N THR A 48 -12.99 4.42 -6.56
CA THR A 48 -11.80 4.43 -5.70
C THR A 48 -12.21 4.22 -4.25
N VAL A 49 -11.47 3.37 -3.55
CA VAL A 49 -11.54 3.23 -2.09
C VAL A 49 -10.18 3.58 -1.51
N SER A 50 -10.18 4.23 -0.35
CA SER A 50 -8.96 4.63 0.35
C SER A 50 -8.96 4.08 1.76
N PHE A 51 -7.78 3.75 2.26
CA PHE A 51 -7.55 3.40 3.65
C PHE A 51 -6.27 4.05 4.15
N THR A 52 -6.16 4.20 5.47
CA THR A 52 -4.95 4.74 6.11
C THR A 52 -4.01 3.61 6.51
N LEU A 53 -2.75 3.70 6.10
CA LEU A 53 -1.63 2.97 6.70
C LEU A 53 -1.08 3.83 7.86
N ASN A 54 -1.30 3.39 9.10
CA ASN A 54 -0.63 3.94 10.26
C ASN A 54 0.76 3.30 10.38
N ASN A 55 1.80 4.13 10.30
CA ASN A 55 3.18 3.68 10.34
C ASN A 55 4.10 4.76 10.91
N SER A 56 4.54 4.57 12.15
CA SER A 56 5.39 5.51 12.88
C SER A 56 6.78 5.71 12.27
N THR A 57 7.19 4.89 11.29
CA THR A 57 8.45 5.11 10.59
C THR A 57 8.32 6.15 9.48
N ILE A 58 7.11 6.58 9.10
CA ILE A 58 6.91 7.60 8.05
C ILE A 58 7.21 9.00 8.58
N SER A 59 8.04 9.75 7.87
CA SER A 59 8.24 11.19 7.99
C SER A 59 7.43 11.95 6.92
N ALA A 60 7.18 13.25 7.16
CA ALA A 60 6.45 14.09 6.21
C ALA A 60 7.21 14.39 4.91
N LYS A 61 8.52 14.11 4.84
CA LYS A 61 9.36 14.35 3.65
C LYS A 61 9.59 13.08 2.83
N ASP A 62 9.09 11.94 3.29
CA ASP A 62 9.38 10.66 2.65
C ASP A 62 8.69 10.53 1.29
N THR A 63 9.16 9.59 0.49
CA THR A 63 8.41 9.06 -0.64
C THR A 63 7.97 7.64 -0.30
N LEU A 64 6.66 7.41 -0.30
CA LEU A 64 6.09 6.07 -0.15
C LEU A 64 5.79 5.48 -1.52
N VAL A 65 6.51 4.42 -1.89
CA VAL A 65 6.28 3.68 -3.12
C VAL A 65 5.33 2.52 -2.83
N VAL A 66 4.34 2.31 -3.69
CA VAL A 66 3.38 1.21 -3.59
C VAL A 66 3.26 0.46 -4.91
N CYS A 67 3.05 -0.84 -4.85
CA CYS A 67 2.72 -1.64 -6.04
C CYS A 67 1.78 -2.80 -5.68
N ILE A 68 0.95 -3.22 -6.63
CA ILE A 68 0.16 -4.44 -6.49
C ILE A 68 1.08 -5.62 -6.79
N SER A 69 1.25 -6.52 -5.82
CA SER A 69 2.16 -7.67 -5.94
C SER A 69 1.43 -8.96 -6.28
N SER A 70 0.19 -9.13 -5.82
CA SER A 70 -0.63 -10.31 -6.13
C SER A 70 -2.12 -10.08 -5.78
N GLY A 71 -2.94 -11.12 -5.94
CA GLY A 71 -4.34 -11.10 -5.51
C GLY A 71 -5.25 -10.19 -6.32
N ALA A 72 -4.82 -9.73 -7.50
CA ALA A 72 -5.58 -8.86 -8.38
C ALA A 72 -5.63 -9.43 -9.80
N THR A 73 -6.76 -9.26 -10.49
CA THR A 73 -6.80 -9.40 -11.94
C THR A 73 -5.80 -8.43 -12.58
N THR A 74 -4.93 -8.93 -13.47
CA THR A 74 -3.86 -8.12 -14.08
C THR A 74 -4.45 -6.94 -14.84
N GLY A 75 -3.99 -5.73 -14.51
CA GLY A 75 -4.48 -4.51 -15.14
C GLY A 75 -5.93 -4.18 -14.83
N ALA A 76 -6.50 -4.64 -13.71
CA ALA A 76 -7.86 -4.25 -13.29
C ALA A 76 -7.89 -3.10 -12.26
N TYR A 77 -6.80 -2.95 -11.51
CA TYR A 77 -6.69 -1.99 -10.42
C TYR A 77 -5.47 -1.07 -10.55
N LEU A 78 -5.63 0.16 -10.06
CA LEU A 78 -4.55 1.12 -9.87
C LEU A 78 -4.40 1.39 -8.37
N VAL A 79 -3.18 1.24 -7.84
CA VAL A 79 -2.82 1.62 -6.48
C VAL A 79 -1.95 2.87 -6.49
N TYR A 80 -2.19 3.80 -5.58
CA TYR A 80 -1.38 5.01 -5.42
C TYR A 80 -1.49 5.58 -4.01
N VAL A 81 -0.52 6.40 -3.62
CA VAL A 81 -0.55 7.16 -2.36
C VAL A 81 -1.24 8.48 -2.63
N SER A 82 -2.35 8.74 -1.95
CA SER A 82 -3.15 9.97 -2.12
C SER A 82 -2.82 11.05 -1.10
N ASN A 83 -2.20 10.69 0.03
CA ASN A 83 -1.71 11.62 1.04
C ASN A 83 -0.58 11.00 1.86
N LEU A 84 0.34 11.82 2.35
CA LEU A 84 1.45 11.44 3.22
C LEU A 84 1.60 12.48 4.34
N THR A 85 1.72 12.00 5.57
CA THR A 85 1.96 12.81 6.76
C THR A 85 2.88 12.03 7.70
N ALA A 86 3.56 12.71 8.63
CA ALA A 86 4.33 12.02 9.65
C ALA A 86 3.44 10.97 10.37
N GLY A 87 3.91 9.73 10.44
CA GLY A 87 3.23 8.62 11.05
C GLY A 87 2.12 7.95 10.22
N ALA A 88 1.76 8.45 9.03
CA ALA A 88 0.67 7.86 8.25
C ALA A 88 0.71 8.16 6.73
N ALA A 89 0.12 7.26 5.95
CA ALA A 89 -0.18 7.47 4.53
C ALA A 89 -1.61 7.05 4.21
N THR A 90 -2.25 7.75 3.27
CA THR A 90 -3.50 7.28 2.67
C THR A 90 -3.18 6.57 1.36
N ILE A 91 -3.53 5.29 1.29
CA ILE A 91 -3.38 4.45 0.10
C ILE A 91 -4.75 4.31 -0.56
N SER A 92 -4.80 4.56 -1.86
CA SER A 92 -6.01 4.47 -2.67
C SER A 92 -5.90 3.34 -3.68
N LEU A 93 -6.96 2.56 -3.80
CA LEU A 93 -7.14 1.52 -4.81
C LEU A 93 -8.33 1.89 -5.70
N ARG A 94 -8.12 1.98 -7.00
CA ARG A 94 -9.17 2.23 -8.00
C ARG A 94 -9.42 0.99 -8.83
N ASN A 95 -10.68 0.55 -8.90
CA ASN A 95 -11.16 -0.37 -9.93
C ASN A 95 -11.47 0.46 -11.19
N PHE A 96 -10.89 0.14 -12.33
CA PHE A 96 -11.15 0.83 -13.60
C PHE A 96 -11.74 -0.09 -14.68
N THR A 97 -12.20 -1.27 -14.30
CA THR A 97 -12.94 -2.19 -15.17
C THR A 97 -14.41 -1.77 -15.29
N ALA A 98 -15.18 -2.50 -16.12
CA ALA A 98 -16.60 -2.25 -16.34
C ALA A 98 -17.54 -2.87 -15.29
N GLY A 99 -17.03 -3.67 -14.34
CA GLY A 99 -17.83 -4.39 -13.36
C GLY A 99 -17.30 -4.25 -11.92
N PRO A 100 -18.11 -4.62 -10.92
CA PRO A 100 -17.62 -4.71 -9.54
C PRO A 100 -16.60 -5.85 -9.41
N LEU A 101 -15.61 -5.64 -8.56
CA LEU A 101 -14.51 -6.56 -8.30
C LEU A 101 -14.29 -6.71 -6.80
N ALA A 102 -13.96 -7.92 -6.34
CA ALA A 102 -13.95 -8.28 -4.92
C ALA A 102 -12.67 -9.02 -4.50
N GLU A 103 -11.60 -8.92 -5.28
CA GLU A 103 -10.36 -9.62 -4.95
C GLU A 103 -9.65 -9.04 -3.72
N ALA A 104 -8.97 -9.91 -2.97
CA ALA A 104 -8.08 -9.54 -1.88
C ALA A 104 -6.72 -9.09 -2.46
N VAL A 105 -6.66 -7.84 -2.92
CA VAL A 105 -5.46 -7.25 -3.52
C VAL A 105 -4.33 -7.18 -2.50
N VAL A 106 -3.14 -7.67 -2.85
CA VAL A 106 -1.93 -7.56 -2.02
C VAL A 106 -1.07 -6.41 -2.55
N ILE A 107 -0.73 -5.48 -1.66
CA ILE A 107 0.05 -4.28 -1.96
C ILE A 107 1.39 -4.37 -1.23
N ASN A 108 2.50 -4.23 -1.96
CA ASN A 108 3.80 -3.96 -1.35
C ASN A 108 3.97 -2.46 -1.16
N PHE A 109 4.62 -2.05 -0.08
CA PHE A 109 5.07 -0.67 0.10
C PHE A 109 6.53 -0.58 0.56
N ALA A 110 7.17 0.55 0.28
CA ALA A 110 8.53 0.90 0.70
C ALA A 110 8.67 2.41 0.96
N ILE A 111 9.33 2.79 2.06
CA ILE A 111 9.54 4.18 2.49
C ILE A 111 10.95 4.66 2.12
N ILE A 112 11.05 5.49 1.09
CA ILE A 112 12.31 6.16 0.76
C ILE A 112 12.39 7.43 1.59
N HIS A 113 13.26 7.42 2.60
CA HIS A 113 13.45 8.57 3.48
C HIS A 113 14.10 9.74 2.74
N SER A 114 13.55 10.93 2.95
CA SER A 114 14.25 12.18 2.67
C SER A 114 14.65 12.80 4.00
N GLU A 115 15.95 12.98 4.19
CA GLU A 115 16.48 13.78 5.29
C GLU A 115 16.05 15.25 5.15
N ALA A 116 16.02 15.94 6.29
CA ALA A 116 15.71 17.36 6.35
C ALA A 116 16.97 18.20 6.22
#